data_AF-A0AAU9WKU9-F1
#
_entry.id   AF-A0AAU9WKU9-F1
#
_cell.length_a   1.000
_cell.length_b   1.000
_cell.length_c   1.000
_cell.angle_alpha   90.00
_cell.angle_beta   90.00
_cell.angle_gamma   90.00
#
_symmetry.space_group_name_H-M   'P 1'
#
loop_
_entity.id
_entity.type
_entity.pdbx_description
1 polymer ?
#
loop_
_entity_poly.entity_id
_entity_poly.type
_entity_poly.pdbx_seq_one_letter_code
_entity_poly.pdbx_strand_id
1 'polypeptide(L)'
;MKGDEMTRIIWELIKDKLIFPYVELDVKSYDLSIENRDETDDKVTVEAAEAVRKYSVGIKCATITPDEKRVEEFNLKKMWKSPNGTIETFLVELSSEKQ
;
A
#
# COMPACT_ATOMS: atom_id res chain seq x y z
N MET A 1 -3.20 3.49 -2.95
CA MET A 1 -2.98 2.44 -1.93
C MET A 1 -3.38 2.98 -0.57
N LYS A 2 -4.32 2.32 0.11
CA LYS A 2 -4.73 2.67 1.47
C LYS A 2 -3.69 2.18 2.48
N GLY A 3 -3.64 2.84 3.62
CA GLY A 3 -2.65 2.62 4.67
C GLY A 3 -3.29 2.30 6.01
N ASP A 4 -2.56 2.61 7.08
CA ASP A 4 -2.90 2.24 8.45
C ASP A 4 -3.18 3.46 9.36
N GLU A 5 -3.80 3.16 10.51
CA GLU A 5 -3.99 4.06 11.65
C GLU A 5 -4.57 5.44 11.25
N MET A 6 -4.06 6.52 11.84
CA MET A 6 -4.55 7.88 11.61
C MET A 6 -4.39 8.33 10.16
N THR A 7 -3.35 7.85 9.48
CA THR A 7 -3.09 8.24 8.09
C THR A 7 -4.15 7.71 7.13
N ARG A 8 -4.73 6.53 7.40
CA ARG A 8 -5.89 6.00 6.67
C ARG A 8 -7.09 6.95 6.75
N ILE A 9 -7.39 7.44 7.95
CA ILE A 9 -8.53 8.35 8.18
C ILE A 9 -8.29 9.70 7.48
N ILE A 10 -7.11 10.28 7.68
CA ILE A 10 -6.73 11.55 7.04
C ILE A 10 -6.76 11.42 5.52
N TRP A 11 -6.34 10.28 4.97
CA TRP A 11 -6.35 10.03 3.53
C TRP A 11 -7.76 10.04 2.94
N GLU A 12 -8.74 9.41 3.60
CA GLU A 12 -10.14 9.48 3.17
C GLU A 12 -10.66 10.92 3.22
N LEU A 13 -10.36 11.68 4.29
CA LEU A 13 -10.74 13.09 4.39
C LEU A 13 -10.12 13.96 3.29
N ILE A 14 -8.85 13.75 2.93
CA ILE A 14 -8.19 14.47 1.84
C ILE A 14 -8.89 14.19 0.52
N LYS A 15 -9.17 12.92 0.20
CA LYS A 15 -9.86 12.56 -1.04
C LYS A 15 -11.22 13.23 -1.14
N ASP A 16 -12.02 13.12 -0.07
CA ASP A 16 -13.41 13.58 -0.05
C ASP A 16 -13.53 15.10 -0.03
N LYS A 17 -12.62 15.81 0.66
CA LYS A 17 -12.69 17.27 0.79
C LYS A 17 -11.88 18.02 -0.25
N LEU A 18 -10.78 17.45 -0.73
CA LEU A 18 -9.75 18.19 -1.48
C LEU A 18 -9.49 17.64 -2.88
N ILE A 19 -9.92 16.42 -3.22
CA ILE A 19 -9.64 15.83 -4.54
C ILE A 19 -10.93 15.64 -5.34
N PHE A 20 -11.81 14.75 -4.89
CA PHE A 20 -12.99 14.34 -5.67
C PHE A 20 -14.08 15.39 -5.85
N PRO A 21 -14.20 16.44 -5.02
CA PRO A 21 -15.08 17.58 -5.34
C PRO A 21 -14.63 18.37 -6.58
N TYR A 22 -13.37 18.24 -6.98
CA TYR A 22 -12.74 19.08 -8.01
C TYR A 22 -12.26 18.30 -9.23
N VAL A 23 -11.99 17.00 -9.08
CA VAL A 23 -11.44 16.16 -10.16
C VAL A 23 -12.07 14.78 -10.12
N GLU A 24 -12.59 14.34 -11.26
CA GLU A 24 -13.00 12.95 -11.48
C GLU A 24 -11.79 12.11 -11.92
N LEU A 25 -11.50 11.03 -11.21
CA LEU A 25 -10.35 10.16 -11.47
C LEU A 25 -10.78 8.69 -11.42
N ASP A 26 -10.33 7.88 -12.39
CA ASP A 26 -10.40 6.43 -12.29
C ASP A 26 -9.28 5.92 -11.36
N VAL A 27 -9.63 5.70 -10.09
CA VAL A 27 -8.67 5.28 -9.05
C VAL A 27 -8.73 3.77 -8.83
N LYS A 28 -7.66 3.06 -9.15
CA LYS A 28 -7.48 1.66 -8.72
C LYS A 28 -7.02 1.61 -7.27
N SER A 29 -7.88 1.11 -6.39
CA SER A 29 -7.64 1.09 -4.95
C SER A 29 -7.17 -0.29 -4.49
N TYR A 30 -6.07 -0.30 -3.75
CA TYR A 30 -5.48 -1.46 -3.08
C TYR A 30 -5.37 -1.15 -1.59
N ASP A 31 -5.87 -2.04 -0.73
CA ASP A 31 -5.79 -1.88 0.72
C ASP A 31 -4.50 -2.50 1.24
N LEU A 32 -3.55 -1.68 1.69
CA LEU A 32 -2.29 -2.16 2.25
C LEU A 32 -2.29 -2.08 3.79
N SER A 33 -3.47 -2.07 4.43
CA SER A 33 -3.53 -2.21 5.88
C SER A 33 -2.85 -3.48 6.35
N ILE A 34 -2.33 -3.46 7.57
CA ILE A 34 -1.62 -4.62 8.12
C ILE A 34 -2.52 -5.86 8.19
N GLU A 35 -3.80 -5.69 8.47
CA GLU A 35 -4.79 -6.78 8.50
C GLU A 35 -5.02 -7.38 7.11
N ASN A 36 -5.28 -6.56 6.08
CA ASN A 36 -5.53 -7.06 4.73
C ASN A 36 -4.26 -7.69 4.12
N ARG A 37 -3.10 -7.15 4.47
CA ARG A 37 -1.82 -7.77 4.10
C ARG A 37 -1.65 -9.12 4.76
N ASP A 38 -1.97 -9.25 6.04
CA ASP A 38 -1.92 -10.54 6.72
C ASP A 38 -2.90 -11.56 6.11
N GLU A 39 -4.15 -11.14 5.86
CA GLU A 39 -5.18 -11.98 5.23
C GLU A 39 -4.74 -12.51 3.86
N THR A 40 -4.16 -11.65 3.03
CA THR A 40 -3.75 -11.97 1.64
C THR A 40 -2.35 -12.57 1.51
N ASP A 41 -1.69 -12.89 2.63
CA ASP A 41 -0.29 -13.29 2.68
C ASP A 41 0.67 -12.31 1.96
N ASP A 42 0.37 -11.02 2.08
CA ASP A 42 1.05 -9.85 1.50
C ASP A 42 1.02 -9.79 -0.03
N LYS A 43 0.19 -10.61 -0.69
CA LYS A 43 -0.01 -10.58 -2.15
C LYS A 43 -0.55 -9.23 -2.63
N VAL A 44 -1.41 -8.59 -1.85
CA VAL A 44 -1.98 -7.27 -2.18
C VAL A 44 -0.89 -6.20 -2.38
N THR A 45 0.24 -6.31 -1.68
CA THR A 45 1.38 -5.39 -1.84
C THR A 45 2.05 -5.54 -3.20
N VAL A 46 2.18 -6.78 -3.69
CA VAL A 46 2.74 -7.07 -5.03
C VAL A 46 1.76 -6.66 -6.12
N GLU A 47 0.47 -6.95 -5.96
CA GLU A 47 -0.58 -6.52 -6.90
C GLU A 47 -0.64 -4.99 -7.02
N ALA A 48 -0.47 -4.28 -5.91
CA ALA A 48 -0.37 -2.82 -5.91
C ALA A 48 0.86 -2.34 -6.69
N ALA A 49 2.02 -2.98 -6.51
CA ALA A 49 3.24 -2.65 -7.25
C ALA A 49 3.09 -2.92 -8.76
N GLU A 50 2.45 -4.02 -9.15
CA GLU A 50 2.11 -4.35 -10.53
C GLU A 50 1.18 -3.32 -11.17
N ALA A 51 0.20 -2.83 -10.41
CA ALA A 51 -0.70 -1.79 -10.85
C ALA A 51 0.04 -0.46 -11.08
N VAL A 52 0.92 -0.06 -10.14
CA VAL A 52 1.75 1.13 -10.32
C VAL A 52 2.63 1.00 -11.55
N ARG A 53 3.22 -0.18 -11.80
CA ARG A 53 3.97 -0.44 -13.03
C ARG A 53 3.12 -0.27 -14.28
N LYS A 54 1.89 -0.81 -14.27
CA LYS A 54 0.96 -0.74 -15.42
C LYS A 54 0.47 0.68 -15.70
N TYR A 55 0.18 1.45 -14.65
CA TYR A 55 -0.45 2.78 -14.74
C TYR A 55 0.54 3.94 -14.53
N SER A 56 1.83 3.64 -14.31
CA SER A 56 2.97 4.57 -14.13
C SER A 56 2.91 5.53 -12.93
N VAL A 57 1.75 5.71 -12.30
CA VAL A 57 1.57 6.62 -11.16
C VAL A 57 0.94 5.86 -10.00
N GLY A 58 1.55 5.99 -8.83
CA GLY A 58 1.04 5.42 -7.58
C GLY A 58 1.00 6.47 -6.48
N ILE A 59 -0.12 6.52 -5.75
CA ILE A 59 -0.23 7.29 -4.50
C ILE A 59 -0.40 6.31 -3.35
N LYS A 60 0.47 6.42 -2.35
CA LYS A 60 0.52 5.50 -1.23
C LYS A 60 0.39 6.24 0.10
N CYS A 61 -0.53 5.74 0.93
CA CYS A 61 -0.63 6.16 2.32
C CYS A 61 0.38 5.40 3.21
N ALA A 62 0.69 5.93 4.38
CA ALA A 62 1.64 5.32 5.31
C ALA A 62 1.11 3.96 5.81
N THR A 63 2.01 2.99 5.98
CA THR A 63 1.67 1.61 6.33
C THR A 63 2.56 1.13 7.47
N ILE A 64 2.01 0.28 8.33
CA ILE A 64 2.75 -0.38 9.40
C ILE A 64 3.77 -1.34 8.79
N THR A 65 5.01 -1.25 9.27
CA THR A 65 6.00 -2.33 9.16
C THR A 65 6.04 -2.99 10.55
N PRO A 66 5.51 -4.20 10.71
CA PRO A 66 5.31 -4.77 12.04
C PRO A 66 6.64 -5.15 12.69
N ASP A 67 6.78 -4.84 13.98
CA ASP A 67 7.75 -5.46 14.89
C ASP A 67 7.07 -6.57 15.71
N GLU A 68 7.78 -7.19 16.65
CA GLU A 68 7.23 -8.25 17.51
C GLU A 68 5.98 -7.81 18.26
N LYS A 69 5.96 -6.56 18.74
CA LYS A 69 4.81 -6.01 19.48
C LYS A 69 3.60 -5.83 18.57
N ARG A 70 3.81 -5.34 17.35
CA ARG A 70 2.72 -5.21 16.37
C ARG A 70 2.21 -6.57 15.90
N VAL A 71 3.07 -7.59 15.81
CA VAL A 71 2.63 -8.97 15.52
C VAL A 71 1.67 -9.47 16.59
N GLU A 72 1.97 -9.24 17.87
CA GLU A 72 1.08 -9.60 18.99
C GLU A 72 -0.20 -8.74 19.01
N GLU A 73 -0.06 -7.41 18.85
CA GLU A 73 -1.18 -6.46 18.87
C GLU A 73 -2.25 -6.77 17.83
N PHE A 74 -1.83 -7.10 16.60
CA PHE A 74 -2.74 -7.39 15.49
C PHE A 74 -2.95 -8.89 15.25
N ASN A 75 -2.37 -9.76 16.09
CA ASN A 75 -2.42 -11.22 15.96
C ASN A 75 -2.03 -11.70 14.53
N LEU A 76 -0.91 -11.20 14.02
CA LEU A 76 -0.44 -11.45 12.65
C LEU A 76 0.10 -12.88 12.50
N LYS A 77 -0.06 -13.49 11.34
CA LYS A 77 0.54 -14.79 10.98
C LYS A 77 2.05 -14.78 11.11
N LYS A 78 2.70 -13.66 10.76
CA LYS A 78 4.14 -13.45 10.85
C LYS A 78 4.52 -11.97 10.76
N MET A 79 5.80 -11.68 10.99
CA MET A 79 6.39 -10.37 10.75
C MET A 79 6.55 -10.13 9.24
N TRP A 80 5.62 -9.38 8.65
CA TRP A 80 5.66 -9.03 7.23
C TRP A 80 6.74 -7.98 6.90
N LYS A 81 7.29 -8.04 5.68
CA LYS A 81 8.27 -7.05 5.19
C LYS A 81 7.62 -5.66 5.05
N SER A 82 8.43 -4.62 4.93
CA SER A 82 7.90 -3.27 4.71
C SER A 82 7.24 -3.17 3.32
N PRO A 83 5.99 -2.68 3.20
CA PRO A 83 5.37 -2.42 1.90
C PRO A 83 6.17 -1.46 1.03
N ASN A 84 6.80 -0.45 1.64
CA ASN A 84 7.60 0.53 0.90
C ASN A 84 8.77 -0.18 0.21
N GLY A 85 9.55 -0.96 0.97
CA GLY A 85 10.68 -1.71 0.43
C GLY A 85 10.25 -2.73 -0.62
N THR A 86 9.16 -3.47 -0.39
CA THR A 86 8.63 -4.43 -1.38
C THR A 86 8.26 -3.75 -2.71
N ILE A 87 7.57 -2.61 -2.65
CA ILE A 87 7.15 -1.87 -3.85
C ILE A 87 8.38 -1.25 -4.55
N GLU A 88 9.30 -0.64 -3.80
CA GLU A 88 10.54 -0.05 -4.34
C GLU A 88 11.39 -1.09 -5.06
N THR A 89 11.67 -2.22 -4.42
CA THR A 89 12.42 -3.33 -5.03
C THR A 89 11.75 -3.81 -6.31
N PHE A 90 10.42 -4.02 -6.27
CA PHE A 90 9.66 -4.47 -7.43
C PHE A 90 9.77 -3.50 -8.62
N LEU A 91 9.70 -2.18 -8.36
CA LEU A 91 9.78 -1.18 -9.42
C LEU A 91 11.22 -1.01 -9.96
N VAL A 92 12.25 -1.23 -9.14
CA VAL A 92 13.66 -1.14 -9.53
C VAL A 92 14.13 -2.37 -10.30
N GLU A 93 13.87 -3.59 -9.84
CA GLU A 93 14.34 -4.84 -10.48
C GLU A 93 13.85 -4.98 -11.94
N LEU A 94 12.68 -4.43 -12.24
CA LEU A 94 12.10 -4.43 -13.58
C LEU A 94 12.60 -3.30 -14.48
N SER A 95 13.23 -2.26 -13.92
CA SER A 95 13.92 -1.24 -14.71
C SER A 95 15.21 -1.78 -15.34
N SER A 96 15.88 -2.71 -14.64
CA SER A 96 17.07 -3.43 -15.14
C SER A 96 16.77 -4.47 -16.23
N GLU A 97 15.52 -4.95 -16.36
CA GLU A 97 15.13 -5.87 -17.43
C GLU A 97 14.77 -5.17 -18.76
N LYS A 98 14.64 -3.84 -18.75
CA LYS A 98 14.35 -3.02 -19.94
C LYS A 98 15.58 -2.33 -20.53
N GLN A 99 16.78 -2.68 -20.08
CA GLN A 99 18.06 -2.16 -20.58
C GLN A 99 18.88 -3.28 -21.23
#